data_AF-A0A371QSM7-F1
#
_entry.id   AF-A0A371QSM7-F1
#
_cell.length_a   1.000
_cell.length_b   1.000
_cell.length_c   1.000
_cell.angle_alpha   90.00
_cell.angle_beta   90.00
_cell.angle_gamma   90.00
#
_symmetry.space_group_name_H-M   'P 1'
#
loop_
_entity.id
_entity.type
_entity.pdbx_description
1 polymer ?
#
loop_
_entity_poly.entity_id
_entity_poly.type
_entity_poly.pdbx_seq_one_letter_code
_entity_poly.pdbx_strand_id
1 'polypeptide(L)'
;MGRAMLIICAGVLVSLGITSISTSNQGKMLNQSTVNYAEYTMAKNSAHTAIQIATQHINQNEDWPNQYNSETNYWNPTIQGLEVRLHTEFEDNDFWETGEHDLLWFYSKAQIGEEFGNKIVEVISHYRKRPFFELVPDFRGALQLPTDIGEFNVDGNAHNISGIPPASSGCDIGDVKPPVVVNSQETKDKLINAGVNLEGKEGDTNPDEIEVDSDLNYEPTDELIERLYHANNTVTVNSDYSATLGTAQNPGVFFIEGHVRLTGQQTEGFGIMVIRADASMEMEDPSLSVAGNFEFNGLVIFENAYAFDGRGTPTINGSVLVGETPDHTGDKIDIDLGGNININYDCKGEMYAKMAADNAVQQNKYTLVVSSENLKFN
;
A
#
# COMPACT_ATOMS: atom_id res chain seq x y z
N MET A 1 56.77 21.88 -68.71
CA MET A 1 56.12 22.03 -67.39
C MET A 1 54.61 21.77 -67.40
N GLY A 2 53.86 22.08 -68.46
CA GLY A 2 52.39 21.87 -68.50
C GLY A 2 51.89 20.41 -68.38
N ARG A 3 52.66 19.41 -68.83
CA ARG A 3 52.28 17.99 -68.70
C ARG A 3 52.33 17.47 -67.26
N ALA A 4 53.30 17.92 -66.47
CA ALA A 4 53.41 17.54 -65.06
C ALA A 4 52.26 18.15 -64.23
N MET A 5 51.86 19.38 -64.54
CA MET A 5 50.74 20.06 -63.88
C MET A 5 49.39 19.35 -64.15
N LEU A 6 49.16 18.90 -65.38
CA LEU A 6 47.96 18.12 -65.74
C LEU A 6 47.88 16.78 -64.99
N ILE A 7 49.00 16.08 -64.83
CA ILE A 7 49.05 14.81 -64.08
C ILE A 7 48.75 15.05 -62.60
N ILE A 8 49.30 16.12 -62.01
CA ILE A 8 49.03 16.49 -60.61
C ILE A 8 47.56 16.88 -60.42
N CYS A 9 46.98 17.70 -61.30
CA CYS A 9 45.56 18.08 -61.22
C CYS A 9 44.63 16.86 -61.37
N ALA A 10 44.95 15.93 -62.27
CA ALA A 10 44.18 14.69 -62.42
C ALA A 10 44.28 13.79 -61.18
N GLY A 11 45.47 13.64 -60.59
CA GLY A 11 45.68 12.88 -59.35
C GLY A 11 44.90 13.46 -58.16
N VAL A 12 44.87 14.79 -58.04
CA VAL A 12 44.11 15.50 -56.99
C VAL A 12 42.59 15.35 -57.19
N LEU A 13 42.09 15.39 -58.42
CA LEU A 13 40.66 15.17 -58.71
C LEU A 13 40.22 13.74 -58.39
N VAL A 14 41.04 12.73 -58.71
CA VAL A 14 40.75 11.34 -58.38
C VAL A 14 40.79 11.11 -56.87
N SER A 15 41.78 11.66 -56.16
CA SER A 15 41.86 11.52 -54.70
C SER A 15 40.69 12.22 -54.00
N LEU A 16 40.26 13.40 -54.47
CA LEU A 16 39.06 14.10 -53.97
C LEU A 16 37.77 13.34 -54.27
N GLY A 17 37.68 12.67 -55.43
CA GLY A 17 36.54 11.80 -55.76
C GLY A 17 36.43 10.61 -54.82
N ILE A 18 37.55 9.94 -54.53
CA ILE A 18 37.59 8.79 -53.62
C ILE A 18 37.25 9.20 -52.18
N THR A 19 37.78 10.33 -51.69
CA THR A 19 37.45 10.82 -50.35
C THR A 19 35.98 11.24 -50.26
N SER A 20 35.44 11.93 -51.27
CA SER A 20 34.01 12.30 -51.32
C SER A 20 33.08 11.08 -51.28
N ILE A 21 33.38 10.04 -52.06
CA ILE A 21 32.61 8.78 -52.04
C ILE A 21 32.72 8.08 -50.68
N SER A 22 33.92 8.03 -50.10
CA SER A 22 34.16 7.43 -48.79
C SER A 22 33.39 8.16 -47.67
N THR A 23 33.45 9.49 -47.64
CA THR A 23 32.73 10.32 -46.67
C THR A 23 31.21 10.21 -46.85
N SER A 24 30.73 10.12 -48.10
CA SER A 24 29.31 9.89 -48.39
C SER A 24 28.81 8.54 -47.87
N ASN A 25 29.59 7.47 -48.07
CA ASN A 25 29.26 6.15 -47.55
C ASN A 25 29.32 6.10 -46.02
N GLN A 26 30.29 6.76 -45.38
CA GLN A 26 30.34 6.91 -43.93
C GLN A 26 29.13 7.70 -43.40
N GLY A 27 28.73 8.79 -44.06
CA GLY A 27 27.54 9.55 -43.70
C GLY A 27 26.25 8.73 -43.81
N LYS A 28 26.11 7.91 -44.85
CA LYS A 28 24.99 6.96 -44.97
C LYS A 28 24.98 5.92 -43.86
N MET A 29 26.15 5.35 -43.54
CA MET A 29 26.28 4.35 -42.47
C MET A 29 25.95 4.93 -41.09
N LEU A 30 26.40 6.16 -40.81
CA LEU A 30 26.08 6.86 -39.55
C LEU A 30 24.58 7.15 -39.46
N ASN A 31 23.98 7.70 -40.52
CA ASN A 31 22.53 7.95 -40.53
C ASN A 31 21.73 6.66 -40.34
N GLN A 32 22.12 5.57 -41.01
CA GLN A 32 21.45 4.28 -40.86
C GLN A 32 21.61 3.71 -39.44
N SER A 33 22.78 3.87 -38.82
CA SER A 33 23.01 3.49 -37.42
C SER A 33 22.13 4.31 -36.46
N THR A 34 22.02 5.62 -36.67
CA THR A 34 21.19 6.50 -35.85
C THR A 34 19.70 6.17 -35.98
N VAL A 35 19.21 5.92 -37.20
CA VAL A 35 17.81 5.50 -37.44
C VAL A 35 17.53 4.16 -36.76
N ASN A 36 18.39 3.16 -36.96
CA ASN A 36 18.25 1.85 -36.32
C ASN A 36 18.20 1.95 -34.78
N TYR A 37 19.03 2.82 -34.19
CA TYR A 37 19.05 3.03 -32.74
C TYR A 37 17.78 3.74 -32.24
N ALA A 38 17.28 4.73 -32.98
CA ALA A 38 16.05 5.44 -32.65
C ALA A 38 14.84 4.48 -32.69
N GLU A 39 14.74 3.66 -33.73
CA GLU A 39 13.66 2.67 -33.88
C GLU A 39 13.73 1.56 -32.83
N TYR A 40 14.93 1.06 -32.52
CA TYR A 40 15.13 0.14 -31.40
C TYR A 40 14.62 0.72 -30.09
N THR A 41 14.97 1.99 -29.82
CA THR A 41 14.54 2.70 -28.61
C THR A 41 13.02 2.90 -28.59
N MET A 42 12.41 3.22 -29.73
CA MET A 42 10.97 3.36 -29.87
C MET A 42 10.22 2.04 -29.63
N ALA A 43 10.69 0.93 -30.21
CA ALA A 43 10.11 -0.38 -29.99
C ALA A 43 10.27 -0.84 -28.53
N LYS A 44 11.45 -0.63 -27.94
CA LYS A 44 11.70 -0.87 -26.52
C LYS A 44 10.74 -0.07 -25.63
N ASN A 45 10.61 1.22 -25.87
CA ASN A 45 9.70 2.08 -25.10
C ASN A 45 8.25 1.62 -25.27
N SER A 46 7.83 1.26 -26.49
CA SER A 46 6.49 0.75 -26.77
C SER A 46 6.22 -0.57 -26.03
N ALA A 47 7.20 -1.47 -25.95
CA ALA A 47 7.09 -2.72 -25.19
C ALA A 47 6.96 -2.47 -23.68
N HIS A 48 7.75 -1.54 -23.12
CA HIS A 48 7.63 -1.12 -21.71
C HIS A 48 6.29 -0.42 -21.42
N THR A 49 5.83 0.45 -22.33
CA THR A 49 4.51 1.10 -22.20
C THR A 49 3.38 0.07 -22.26
N ALA A 50 3.49 -0.98 -23.07
CA ALA A 50 2.50 -2.05 -23.06
C ALA A 50 2.40 -2.73 -21.69
N ILE A 51 3.54 -2.99 -21.03
CA ILE A 51 3.56 -3.57 -19.68
C ILE A 51 2.85 -2.63 -18.69
N GLN A 52 3.13 -1.32 -18.75
CA GLN A 52 2.48 -0.33 -17.88
C GLN A 52 0.96 -0.24 -18.11
N ILE A 53 0.49 -0.38 -19.34
CA ILE A 53 -0.95 -0.39 -19.63
C ILE A 53 -1.56 -1.72 -19.17
N ALA A 54 -0.85 -2.84 -19.36
CA ALA A 54 -1.30 -4.14 -18.91
C ALA A 54 -1.47 -4.18 -17.39
N THR A 55 -0.55 -3.61 -16.60
CA THR A 55 -0.72 -3.52 -15.13
C THR A 55 -1.96 -2.72 -14.73
N GLN A 56 -2.33 -1.68 -15.49
CA GLN A 56 -3.58 -0.95 -15.25
C GLN A 56 -4.81 -1.79 -15.58
N HIS A 57 -4.78 -2.58 -16.65
CA HIS A 57 -5.88 -3.49 -16.96
C HIS A 57 -6.06 -4.58 -15.90
N ILE A 58 -4.96 -5.09 -15.34
CA ILE A 58 -5.02 -6.09 -14.27
C ILE A 58 -5.64 -5.50 -13.00
N ASN A 59 -5.31 -4.25 -12.66
CA ASN A 59 -5.96 -3.54 -11.54
C ASN A 59 -7.48 -3.31 -11.76
N GLN A 60 -7.96 -3.34 -13.00
CA GLN A 60 -9.40 -3.22 -13.30
C GLN A 60 -10.10 -4.58 -13.39
N ASN A 61 -9.34 -5.64 -13.69
CA ASN A 61 -9.83 -6.99 -13.90
C ASN A 61 -8.73 -7.98 -13.51
N GLU A 62 -8.87 -8.59 -12.34
CA GLU A 62 -7.87 -9.53 -11.80
C GLU A 62 -7.66 -10.76 -12.68
N ASP A 63 -8.67 -11.17 -13.46
CA ASP A 63 -8.57 -12.29 -14.39
C ASP A 63 -7.82 -11.94 -15.69
N TRP A 64 -7.47 -10.67 -15.91
CA TRP A 64 -6.81 -10.22 -17.15
C TRP A 64 -5.50 -10.99 -17.47
N PRO A 65 -4.60 -11.29 -16.52
CA PRO A 65 -3.41 -12.10 -16.78
C PRO A 65 -3.75 -13.50 -17.29
N ASN A 66 -4.82 -14.09 -16.76
CA ASN A 66 -5.29 -15.42 -17.17
C ASN A 66 -5.91 -15.39 -18.57
N GLN A 67 -6.48 -14.25 -18.98
CA GLN A 67 -7.01 -14.06 -20.33
C GLN A 67 -5.91 -13.98 -21.40
N TYR A 68 -4.70 -13.51 -21.07
CA TYR A 68 -3.60 -13.34 -22.02
C TYR A 68 -2.35 -14.12 -21.59
N ASN A 69 -2.51 -15.42 -21.35
CA ASN A 69 -1.55 -16.24 -20.63
C ASN A 69 -0.54 -17.02 -21.47
N SER A 70 -0.46 -16.80 -22.80
CA SER A 70 0.46 -17.57 -23.65
C SER A 70 0.86 -16.84 -24.92
N GLU A 71 1.93 -17.31 -25.57
CA GLU A 71 2.36 -16.79 -26.87
C GLU A 71 1.29 -16.90 -27.98
N THR A 72 0.30 -17.78 -27.80
CA THR A 72 -0.81 -17.96 -28.75
C THR A 72 -2.06 -17.15 -28.38
N ASN A 73 -2.14 -16.71 -27.12
CA ASN A 73 -3.25 -15.94 -26.57
C ASN A 73 -2.68 -14.70 -25.90
N TYR A 74 -2.40 -13.68 -26.73
CA TYR A 74 -1.70 -12.46 -26.35
C TYR A 74 -2.58 -11.24 -26.58
N TRP A 75 -2.33 -10.21 -25.79
CA TRP A 75 -2.86 -8.88 -26.00
C TRP A 75 -2.05 -8.17 -27.09
N ASN A 76 -2.74 -7.60 -28.09
CA ASN A 76 -2.10 -7.00 -29.28
C ASN A 76 -2.45 -5.51 -29.47
N PRO A 77 -1.98 -4.61 -28.60
CA PRO A 77 -2.20 -3.17 -28.78
C PRO A 77 -1.29 -2.57 -29.85
N THR A 78 -1.71 -1.43 -30.38
CA THR A 78 -0.86 -0.53 -31.16
C THR A 78 -0.38 0.61 -30.28
N ILE A 79 0.93 0.71 -30.05
CA ILE A 79 1.54 1.73 -29.19
C ILE A 79 2.57 2.50 -30.02
N GLN A 80 2.43 3.82 -30.07
CA GLN A 80 3.27 4.71 -30.88
C GLN A 80 3.34 4.29 -32.37
N GLY A 81 2.32 3.61 -32.89
CA GLY A 81 2.27 3.12 -34.28
C GLY A 81 2.98 1.78 -34.51
N LEU A 82 3.46 1.12 -33.45
CA LEU A 82 4.03 -0.23 -33.51
C LEU A 82 3.03 -1.24 -32.94
N GLU A 83 2.93 -2.41 -33.59
CA GLU A 83 2.22 -3.56 -33.02
C GLU A 83 3.05 -4.19 -31.92
N VAL A 84 2.45 -4.34 -30.74
CA VAL A 84 3.08 -4.97 -29.58
C VAL A 84 2.27 -6.20 -29.22
N ARG A 85 2.94 -7.34 -29.06
CA ARG A 85 2.34 -8.59 -28.58
C ARG A 85 2.78 -8.83 -27.15
N LEU A 86 1.84 -8.86 -26.23
CA LEU A 86 2.10 -9.04 -24.81
C LEU A 86 1.31 -10.23 -24.28
N HIS A 87 1.99 -11.13 -23.58
CA HIS A 87 1.33 -12.16 -22.79
C HIS A 87 1.96 -12.23 -21.40
N THR A 88 1.27 -12.89 -20.48
CA THR A 88 1.63 -12.99 -19.08
C THR A 88 1.78 -14.44 -18.64
N GLU A 89 2.66 -14.68 -17.67
CA GLU A 89 2.61 -15.89 -16.85
C GLU A 89 2.33 -15.44 -15.42
N PHE A 90 1.22 -15.88 -14.85
CA PHE A 90 0.74 -15.49 -13.53
C PHE A 90 0.83 -16.68 -12.59
N GLU A 91 1.49 -16.47 -11.46
CA GLU A 91 1.59 -17.43 -10.37
C GLU A 91 0.79 -16.85 -9.20
N ASP A 92 -0.37 -17.45 -8.99
CA ASP A 92 -1.34 -17.10 -7.96
C ASP A 92 -0.89 -17.73 -6.63
N ASN A 93 -0.52 -16.89 -5.68
CA ASN A 93 -0.07 -17.29 -4.35
C ASN A 93 -1.03 -16.72 -3.32
N ASP A 94 -1.60 -17.59 -2.48
CA ASP A 94 -2.42 -17.11 -1.38
C ASP A 94 -1.51 -16.50 -0.30
N PHE A 95 -1.39 -15.17 -0.31
CA PHE A 95 -0.63 -14.41 0.67
C PHE A 95 -1.10 -14.69 2.10
N TRP A 96 -2.40 -14.90 2.32
CA TRP A 96 -2.96 -15.08 3.65
C TRP A 96 -2.68 -16.46 4.23
N GLU A 97 -2.49 -17.47 3.39
CA GLU A 97 -2.12 -18.82 3.83
C GLU A 97 -0.61 -19.06 3.84
N THR A 98 0.13 -18.51 2.88
CA THR A 98 1.55 -18.85 2.63
C THR A 98 2.53 -17.73 2.96
N GLY A 99 2.06 -16.48 3.06
CA GLY A 99 2.93 -15.29 3.15
C GLY A 99 3.68 -14.98 1.86
N GLU A 100 3.46 -15.74 0.78
CA GLU A 100 4.07 -15.50 -0.52
C GLU A 100 3.20 -14.57 -1.35
N HIS A 101 3.83 -13.67 -2.09
CA HIS A 101 3.13 -12.74 -2.96
C HIS A 101 2.93 -13.34 -4.35
N ASP A 102 1.84 -12.97 -4.99
CA ASP A 102 1.60 -13.19 -6.41
C ASP A 102 2.79 -12.73 -7.27
N LEU A 103 3.18 -13.57 -8.22
CA LEU A 103 4.24 -13.28 -9.18
C LEU A 103 3.67 -13.17 -10.60
N LEU A 104 4.15 -12.18 -11.33
CA LEU A 104 3.66 -11.88 -12.67
C LEU A 104 4.83 -11.63 -13.62
N TRP A 105 4.92 -12.45 -14.64
CA TRP A 105 5.83 -12.27 -15.76
C TRP A 105 5.11 -11.62 -16.92
N PHE A 106 5.70 -10.60 -17.53
CA PHE A 106 5.26 -10.02 -18.78
C PHE A 106 6.28 -10.30 -19.86
N TYR A 107 5.79 -10.75 -21.01
CA TYR A 107 6.57 -10.98 -22.21
C TYR A 107 6.03 -10.08 -23.32
N SER A 108 6.67 -8.93 -23.51
CA SER A 108 6.24 -7.88 -24.43
C SER A 108 7.16 -7.82 -25.65
N LYS A 109 6.60 -8.01 -26.84
CA LYS A 109 7.33 -8.06 -28.12
C LYS A 109 6.83 -6.96 -29.05
N ALA A 110 7.66 -5.96 -29.31
CA ALA A 110 7.37 -4.88 -30.25
C ALA A 110 8.02 -5.18 -31.62
N GLN A 111 7.23 -5.10 -32.69
CA GLN A 111 7.71 -5.35 -34.05
C GLN A 111 8.11 -4.04 -34.74
N ILE A 112 9.36 -3.99 -35.24
CA ILE A 112 9.86 -2.90 -36.09
C ILE A 112 9.55 -3.26 -37.54
N GLY A 113 8.95 -2.33 -38.29
CA GLY A 113 8.30 -2.56 -39.58
C GLY A 113 9.14 -3.26 -40.67
N GLU A 114 8.43 -3.71 -41.73
CA GLU A 114 8.99 -4.54 -42.82
C GLU A 114 10.25 -3.94 -43.50
N GLU A 115 10.37 -2.61 -43.56
CA GLU A 115 11.49 -1.91 -44.20
C GLU A 115 12.86 -2.16 -43.51
N PHE A 116 12.87 -2.68 -42.27
CA PHE A 116 14.09 -2.87 -41.47
C PHE A 116 14.36 -4.33 -41.07
N GLY A 117 13.70 -5.27 -41.74
CA GLY A 117 14.00 -6.71 -41.66
C GLY A 117 13.24 -7.47 -40.57
N ASN A 118 12.02 -7.06 -40.23
CA ASN A 118 11.15 -7.76 -39.27
C ASN A 118 11.85 -8.08 -37.94
N LYS A 119 12.55 -7.09 -37.38
CA LYS A 119 13.21 -7.24 -36.06
C LYS A 119 12.18 -7.13 -34.95
N ILE A 120 12.37 -7.94 -33.92
CA ILE A 120 11.51 -7.94 -32.74
C ILE A 120 12.36 -7.52 -31.54
N VAL A 121 11.90 -6.50 -30.82
CA VAL A 121 12.43 -6.16 -29.50
C VAL A 121 11.55 -6.85 -28.47
N GLU A 122 12.15 -7.72 -27.67
CA GLU A 122 11.49 -8.43 -26.59
C GLU A 122 11.93 -7.85 -25.24
N VAL A 123 10.95 -7.49 -24.43
CA VAL A 123 11.12 -7.09 -23.03
C VAL A 123 10.43 -8.15 -22.18
N ILE A 124 11.20 -8.80 -21.31
CA ILE A 124 10.67 -9.74 -20.32
C ILE A 124 10.84 -9.11 -18.95
N SER A 125 9.74 -8.90 -18.24
CA SER A 125 9.75 -8.25 -16.93
C SER A 125 9.00 -9.09 -15.91
N HIS A 126 9.63 -9.27 -14.76
CA HIS A 126 9.07 -10.01 -13.62
C HIS A 126 8.69 -9.01 -12.54
N TYR A 127 7.43 -9.05 -12.12
CA TYR A 127 6.88 -8.20 -11.08
C TYR A 127 6.37 -9.05 -9.92
N ARG A 128 6.55 -8.52 -8.72
CA ARG A 128 5.82 -8.96 -7.54
C ARG A 128 4.57 -8.11 -7.41
N LYS A 129 3.39 -8.73 -7.48
CA LYS A 129 2.10 -8.08 -7.21
C LYS A 129 1.94 -8.05 -5.69
N ARG A 130 1.91 -6.85 -5.13
CA ARG A 130 1.75 -6.61 -3.70
C ARG A 130 0.35 -6.04 -3.47
N PRO A 131 -0.44 -6.62 -2.56
CA PRO A 131 -1.75 -6.08 -2.26
C PRO A 131 -1.62 -4.73 -1.54
N PHE A 132 -2.72 -3.99 -1.45
CA PHE A 132 -2.70 -2.60 -0.96
C PHE A 132 -2.31 -2.49 0.54
N PHE A 133 -2.34 -3.61 1.27
CA PHE A 133 -2.12 -3.65 2.71
C PHE A 133 -0.76 -3.12 3.20
N GLU A 134 0.24 -2.90 2.34
CA GLU A 134 1.55 -2.34 2.75
C GLU A 134 1.45 -0.94 3.38
N LEU A 135 0.36 -0.22 3.13
CA LEU A 135 0.11 1.08 3.75
C LEU A 135 -0.57 0.97 5.12
N VAL A 136 -1.05 -0.22 5.50
CA VAL A 136 -1.52 -0.45 6.87
C VAL A 136 -0.29 -0.46 7.78
N PRO A 137 -0.20 0.45 8.77
CA PRO A 137 0.95 0.50 9.65
C PRO A 137 1.05 -0.78 10.46
N ASP A 138 2.28 -1.27 10.65
CA ASP A 138 2.52 -2.42 11.51
C ASP A 138 2.10 -2.11 12.95
N PHE A 139 1.55 -3.11 13.64
CA PHE A 139 1.09 -2.93 15.01
C PHE A 139 2.27 -2.97 15.96
N ARG A 140 2.85 -1.81 16.29
CA ARG A 140 3.99 -1.70 17.23
C ARG A 140 3.58 -1.91 18.68
N GLY A 141 2.30 -1.69 19.00
CA GLY A 141 1.71 -1.90 20.32
C GLY A 141 0.18 -1.87 20.28
N ALA A 142 -0.46 -2.08 21.42
CA ALA A 142 -1.92 -2.05 21.53
C ALA A 142 -2.46 -0.62 21.32
N LEU A 143 -1.77 0.39 21.87
CA LEU A 143 -2.00 1.81 21.60
C LEU A 143 -0.72 2.45 21.03
N GLN A 144 -0.86 3.20 19.92
CA GLN A 144 0.22 3.88 19.23
C GLN A 144 -0.08 5.38 19.14
N LEU A 145 0.86 6.20 19.64
CA LEU A 145 0.77 7.66 19.68
C LEU A 145 1.95 8.28 18.90
N PRO A 146 1.86 8.33 17.55
CA PRO A 146 2.87 8.95 16.68
C PRO A 146 2.99 10.47 16.82
N THR A 147 2.05 11.15 17.48
CA THR A 147 2.07 12.60 17.70
C THR A 147 2.12 12.95 19.19
N ASP A 148 2.58 14.16 19.50
CA ASP A 148 2.54 14.67 20.87
C ASP A 148 1.09 14.97 21.29
N ILE A 149 0.73 14.55 22.50
CA ILE A 149 -0.62 14.77 23.04
C ILE A 149 -0.70 16.04 23.91
N GLY A 150 -1.91 16.58 24.05
CA GLY A 150 -2.25 17.70 24.92
C GLY A 150 -2.41 17.25 26.37
N GLU A 151 -3.67 17.08 26.79
CA GLU A 151 -4.11 16.44 28.02
C GLU A 151 -4.38 14.94 27.78
N PHE A 152 -4.20 14.13 28.81
CA PHE A 152 -4.59 12.73 28.80
C PHE A 152 -5.38 12.46 30.08
N ASN A 153 -6.68 12.26 29.93
CA ASN A 153 -7.61 11.95 30.99
C ASN A 153 -7.99 10.48 30.93
N VAL A 154 -8.02 9.88 32.11
CA VAL A 154 -8.57 8.54 32.30
C VAL A 154 -9.45 8.59 33.53
N ASP A 155 -10.76 8.57 33.31
CA ASP A 155 -11.72 8.56 34.41
C ASP A 155 -12.09 7.11 34.77
N GLY A 156 -11.58 6.65 35.90
CA GLY A 156 -11.93 5.36 36.53
C GLY A 156 -10.90 4.25 36.40
N ASN A 157 -11.04 3.22 37.24
CA ASN A 157 -10.08 2.10 37.36
C ASN A 157 -10.30 0.96 36.35
N ALA A 158 -11.20 1.12 35.37
CA ALA A 158 -11.78 0.01 34.62
C ALA A 158 -11.42 0.01 33.12
N HIS A 159 -10.33 0.68 32.76
CA HIS A 159 -9.68 0.54 31.46
C HIS A 159 -8.52 -0.46 31.57
N ASN A 160 -8.18 -1.17 30.48
CA ASN A 160 -6.99 -2.02 30.39
C ASN A 160 -6.35 -1.90 29.01
N ILE A 161 -5.05 -1.68 28.95
CA ILE A 161 -4.28 -1.71 27.70
C ILE A 161 -3.26 -2.83 27.83
N SER A 162 -3.43 -3.89 27.03
CA SER A 162 -2.60 -5.09 27.10
C SER A 162 -1.77 -5.26 25.85
N GLY A 163 -0.45 -5.28 26.03
CA GLY A 163 0.49 -5.69 24.98
C GLY A 163 0.60 -7.21 24.85
N ILE A 164 -0.02 -7.96 25.77
CA ILE A 164 -0.07 -9.42 25.75
C ILE A 164 -1.22 -9.84 24.84
N PRO A 165 -0.94 -10.58 23.76
CA PRO A 165 -2.00 -10.99 22.89
C PRO A 165 -2.88 -12.07 23.54
N PRO A 166 -4.21 -12.03 23.36
CA PRO A 166 -5.09 -13.05 23.90
C PRO A 166 -4.75 -14.42 23.32
N ALA A 167 -5.12 -15.51 24.02
CA ALA A 167 -4.80 -16.87 23.58
C ALA A 167 -5.40 -17.22 22.19
N SER A 168 -6.39 -16.46 21.72
CA SER A 168 -7.06 -16.61 20.43
C SER A 168 -6.51 -15.70 19.32
N SER A 169 -5.50 -14.87 19.60
CA SER A 169 -4.96 -13.81 18.73
C SER A 169 -4.21 -14.25 17.48
N GLY A 170 -3.93 -15.55 17.34
CA GLY A 170 -3.09 -16.06 16.25
C GLY A 170 -1.63 -15.60 16.30
N CYS A 171 -1.20 -14.89 17.36
CA CYS A 171 0.20 -14.58 17.61
C CYS A 171 0.95 -15.84 18.08
N ASP A 172 2.25 -15.92 17.76
CA ASP A 172 3.11 -16.98 18.28
C ASP A 172 3.34 -16.81 19.78
N ILE A 173 3.63 -17.92 20.47
CA ILE A 173 3.93 -17.90 21.92
C ILE A 173 5.18 -17.06 22.15
N GLY A 174 5.00 -15.83 22.63
CA GLY A 174 6.09 -14.89 22.92
C GLY A 174 6.06 -13.59 22.12
N ASP A 175 5.13 -13.45 21.16
CA ASP A 175 4.85 -12.19 20.43
C ASP A 175 4.12 -11.18 21.32
N VAL A 176 4.78 -10.77 22.40
CA VAL A 176 4.30 -9.69 23.27
C VAL A 176 4.87 -8.38 22.77
N LYS A 177 4.00 -7.38 22.63
CA LYS A 177 4.38 -6.00 22.29
C LYS A 177 4.26 -5.10 23.51
N PRO A 178 4.84 -3.88 23.49
CA PRO A 178 4.51 -2.87 24.47
C PRO A 178 3.00 -2.56 24.47
N PRO A 179 2.39 -2.35 25.65
CA PRO A 179 0.99 -1.90 25.72
C PRO A 179 0.77 -0.57 25.00
N VAL A 180 1.70 0.38 25.18
CA VAL A 180 1.66 1.69 24.56
C VAL A 180 3.01 2.03 23.95
N VAL A 181 3.01 2.53 22.72
CA VAL A 181 4.19 3.08 22.03
C VAL A 181 3.95 4.54 21.71
N VAL A 182 4.91 5.40 22.04
CA VAL A 182 4.84 6.84 21.84
C VAL A 182 6.04 7.36 21.06
N ASN A 183 5.89 8.49 20.38
CA ASN A 183 6.97 9.13 19.63
C ASN A 183 8.01 9.88 20.50
N SER A 184 7.63 10.28 21.72
CA SER A 184 8.44 11.18 22.56
C SER A 184 8.38 10.86 24.05
N GLN A 185 9.47 11.18 24.77
CA GLN A 185 9.53 11.01 26.21
C GLN A 185 8.53 11.93 26.95
N GLU A 186 8.22 13.10 26.39
CA GLU A 186 7.23 14.02 26.96
C GLU A 186 5.85 13.36 27.00
N THR A 187 5.44 12.72 25.90
CA THR A 187 4.18 11.97 25.82
C THR A 187 4.16 10.80 26.80
N LYS A 188 5.27 10.06 26.93
CA LYS A 188 5.40 8.99 27.94
C LYS A 188 5.19 9.52 29.37
N ASP A 189 5.84 10.63 29.73
CA ASP A 189 5.74 11.19 31.08
C ASP A 189 4.29 11.63 31.40
N LYS A 190 3.56 12.17 30.42
CA LYS A 190 2.13 12.52 30.58
C LYS A 190 1.26 11.31 30.86
N LEU A 191 1.43 10.22 30.11
CA LEU A 191 0.66 8.99 30.27
C LEU A 191 0.90 8.33 31.63
N ILE A 192 2.17 8.29 32.08
CA ILE A 192 2.52 7.75 33.41
C ILE A 192 1.82 8.56 34.51
N ASN A 193 1.80 9.89 34.39
CA ASN A 193 1.15 10.76 35.38
C ASN A 193 -0.39 10.60 35.40
N ALA A 194 -0.99 10.20 34.28
CA ALA A 194 -2.42 10.00 34.18
C ALA A 194 -2.91 8.67 34.79
N GLY A 195 -2.00 7.75 35.13
CA GLY A 195 -2.34 6.52 35.86
C GLY A 195 -3.00 5.44 34.99
N VAL A 196 -2.48 5.23 33.77
CA VAL A 196 -2.92 4.16 32.87
C VAL A 196 -2.72 2.76 33.46
N ASN A 197 -3.74 1.92 33.35
CA ASN A 197 -3.67 0.49 33.63
C ASN A 197 -3.09 -0.24 32.43
N LEU A 198 -1.86 -0.72 32.59
CA LEU A 198 -1.10 -1.41 31.55
C LEU A 198 -0.87 -2.86 31.98
N GLU A 199 -0.91 -3.77 31.01
CA GLU A 199 -0.56 -5.17 31.18
C GLU A 199 0.43 -5.59 30.08
N GLY A 200 1.65 -5.96 30.44
CA GLY A 200 2.60 -6.51 29.47
C GLY A 200 3.43 -7.67 30.00
N LYS A 201 4.54 -7.99 29.32
CA LYS A 201 5.21 -9.29 29.41
C LYS A 201 5.72 -9.65 30.82
N GLU A 202 5.09 -10.63 31.49
CA GLU A 202 5.60 -11.17 32.75
C GLU A 202 7.05 -11.67 32.61
N GLY A 203 7.96 -11.13 33.43
CA GLY A 203 9.37 -11.54 33.51
C GLY A 203 10.37 -10.66 32.74
N ASP A 204 9.92 -9.63 32.03
CA ASP A 204 10.79 -8.51 31.67
C ASP A 204 10.98 -7.60 32.90
N THR A 205 12.07 -6.85 32.98
CA THR A 205 12.31 -5.97 34.15
C THR A 205 11.31 -4.82 34.25
N ASN A 206 10.48 -4.63 33.23
CA ASN A 206 9.40 -3.64 33.17
C ASN A 206 8.30 -4.09 32.16
N PRO A 207 7.44 -5.06 32.55
CA PRO A 207 6.35 -5.58 31.73
C PRO A 207 5.35 -4.51 31.29
N ASP A 208 5.16 -3.49 32.14
CA ASP A 208 4.10 -2.48 32.04
C ASP A 208 4.62 -1.15 31.47
N GLU A 209 5.71 -1.18 30.70
CA GLU A 209 6.38 0.04 30.26
C GLU A 209 5.88 0.56 28.92
N ILE A 210 5.55 1.84 28.91
CA ILE A 210 5.33 2.63 27.70
C ILE A 210 6.66 2.74 26.96
N GLU A 211 6.73 2.25 25.72
CA GLU A 211 7.94 2.32 24.89
C GLU A 211 7.99 3.65 24.14
N VAL A 212 9.18 4.26 24.08
CA VAL A 212 9.41 5.47 23.28
C VAL A 212 10.14 5.05 22.00
N ASP A 213 9.50 5.28 20.86
CA ASP A 213 10.02 5.01 19.54
C ASP A 213 10.03 6.30 18.73
N SER A 214 11.21 6.91 18.57
CA SER A 214 11.36 8.19 17.86
C SER A 214 11.09 8.07 16.35
N ASP A 215 11.05 6.85 15.80
CA ASP A 215 10.75 6.59 14.40
C ASP A 215 9.25 6.32 14.18
N LEU A 216 8.42 6.42 15.23
CA LEU A 216 6.96 6.35 15.15
C LEU A 216 6.42 7.63 14.48
N ASN A 217 5.87 7.50 13.28
CA ASN A 217 5.35 8.61 12.46
C ASN A 217 3.91 8.33 12.02
N TYR A 218 3.09 9.38 11.97
CA TYR A 218 1.70 9.33 11.51
C TYR A 218 1.56 9.34 9.98
N GLU A 219 2.54 9.90 9.26
CA GLU A 219 2.48 10.11 7.80
C GLU A 219 2.06 8.85 7.00
N PRO A 220 2.58 7.63 7.23
CA PRO A 220 2.09 6.46 6.49
C PRO A 220 0.59 6.18 6.70
N THR A 221 0.05 6.59 7.84
CA THR A 221 -1.36 6.44 8.21
C THR A 221 -2.24 7.48 7.51
N ASP A 222 -1.75 8.71 7.29
CA ASP A 222 -2.53 9.74 6.57
C ASP A 222 -2.78 9.33 5.11
N GLU A 223 -1.76 8.79 4.44
CA GLU A 223 -1.85 8.32 3.05
C GLU A 223 -2.80 7.12 2.95
N LEU A 224 -2.78 6.23 3.95
CA LEU A 224 -3.74 5.15 4.07
C LEU A 224 -5.16 5.69 4.16
N ILE A 225 -5.43 6.61 5.09
CA ILE A 225 -6.77 7.18 5.31
C ILE A 225 -7.28 7.87 4.04
N GLU A 226 -6.47 8.73 3.41
CA GLU A 226 -6.86 9.46 2.20
C GLU A 226 -7.26 8.49 1.06
N ARG A 227 -6.47 7.44 0.86
CA ARG A 227 -6.74 6.44 -0.17
C ARG A 227 -7.96 5.57 0.14
N LEU A 228 -8.14 5.18 1.40
CA LEU A 228 -9.31 4.44 1.84
C LEU A 228 -10.59 5.28 1.71
N TYR A 229 -10.52 6.57 2.07
CA TYR A 229 -11.68 7.47 2.01
C TYR A 229 -12.22 7.63 0.58
N HIS A 230 -11.34 7.55 -0.42
CA HIS A 230 -11.71 7.62 -1.83
C HIS A 230 -11.97 6.26 -2.51
N ALA A 231 -11.88 5.16 -1.75
CA ALA A 231 -12.11 3.82 -2.29
C ALA A 231 -13.61 3.46 -2.32
N ASN A 232 -14.02 2.63 -3.29
CA ASN A 232 -15.44 2.35 -3.54
C ASN A 232 -16.10 1.44 -2.49
N ASN A 233 -15.30 0.65 -1.78
CA ASN A 233 -15.78 -0.39 -0.85
C ASN A 233 -15.62 0.02 0.61
N THR A 234 -15.67 1.32 0.91
CA THR A 234 -15.66 1.86 2.28
C THR A 234 -17.05 2.36 2.67
N VAL A 235 -17.33 2.35 3.97
CA VAL A 235 -18.63 2.76 4.51
C VAL A 235 -18.45 3.98 5.39
N THR A 236 -19.03 5.11 4.98
CA THR A 236 -19.16 6.29 5.83
C THR A 236 -20.42 6.19 6.68
N VAL A 237 -20.24 6.22 8.00
CA VAL A 237 -21.29 6.13 9.00
C VAL A 237 -21.46 7.50 9.64
N ASN A 238 -22.61 8.14 9.42
CA ASN A 238 -22.91 9.50 9.87
C ASN A 238 -24.23 9.65 10.63
N SER A 239 -24.85 8.52 10.97
CA SER A 239 -26.08 8.41 11.73
C SER A 239 -26.15 7.03 12.39
N ASP A 240 -27.17 6.79 13.20
CA ASP A 240 -27.38 5.50 13.87
C ASP A 240 -27.22 4.33 12.90
N TYR A 241 -26.34 3.40 13.27
CA TYR A 241 -25.85 2.36 12.38
C TYR A 241 -26.17 0.98 12.92
N SER A 242 -26.82 0.17 12.09
CA SER A 242 -27.28 -1.18 12.46
C SER A 242 -26.81 -2.29 11.50
N ALA A 243 -26.06 -1.94 10.46
CA ALA A 243 -25.51 -2.87 9.47
C ALA A 243 -24.12 -3.36 9.92
N THR A 244 -23.68 -4.55 9.50
CA THR A 244 -22.48 -5.21 10.06
C THR A 244 -21.24 -4.32 9.93
N LEU A 245 -20.38 -4.32 10.95
CA LEU A 245 -19.06 -3.69 10.94
C LEU A 245 -17.98 -4.65 10.40
N GLY A 246 -18.30 -5.37 9.32
CA GLY A 246 -17.46 -6.40 8.74
C GLY A 246 -17.65 -7.78 9.38
N THR A 247 -16.95 -8.77 8.85
CA THR A 247 -16.90 -10.14 9.37
C THR A 247 -15.47 -10.67 9.28
N ALA A 248 -15.12 -11.72 10.03
CA ALA A 248 -13.78 -12.32 9.94
C ALA A 248 -13.38 -12.78 8.52
N GLN A 249 -14.34 -13.17 7.68
CA GLN A 249 -14.09 -13.59 6.29
C GLN A 249 -14.12 -12.42 5.30
N ASN A 250 -14.78 -11.33 5.64
CA ASN A 250 -14.88 -10.13 4.83
C ASN A 250 -14.80 -8.90 5.74
N PRO A 251 -13.59 -8.55 6.21
CA PRO A 251 -13.39 -7.37 7.05
C PRO A 251 -13.58 -6.11 6.21
N GLY A 252 -14.07 -5.04 6.84
CA GLY A 252 -14.48 -3.81 6.16
C GLY A 252 -13.72 -2.57 6.63
N VAL A 253 -13.91 -1.46 5.92
CA VAL A 253 -13.35 -0.15 6.28
C VAL A 253 -14.49 0.82 6.55
N PHE A 254 -14.48 1.40 7.74
CA PHE A 254 -15.57 2.23 8.26
C PHE A 254 -15.05 3.61 8.67
N PHE A 255 -15.66 4.66 8.12
CA PHE A 255 -15.41 6.04 8.50
C PHE A 255 -16.55 6.52 9.39
N ILE A 256 -16.27 6.80 10.66
CA ILE A 256 -17.25 7.34 11.60
C ILE A 256 -17.15 8.86 11.57
N GLU A 257 -18.22 9.52 11.15
CA GLU A 257 -18.31 10.97 11.05
C GLU A 257 -19.50 11.47 11.87
N GLY A 258 -19.27 12.41 12.79
CA GLY A 258 -20.31 12.94 13.69
C GLY A 258 -20.71 11.98 14.81
N HIS A 259 -21.87 12.23 15.43
CA HIS A 259 -22.36 11.42 16.56
C HIS A 259 -23.16 10.22 16.07
N VAL A 260 -22.59 9.02 16.20
CA VAL A 260 -23.16 7.75 15.71
C VAL A 260 -23.56 6.88 16.88
N ARG A 261 -24.78 6.34 16.85
CA ARG A 261 -25.17 5.26 17.76
C ARG A 261 -25.14 3.92 17.05
N LEU A 262 -24.40 2.95 17.59
CA LEU A 262 -24.52 1.57 17.14
C LEU A 262 -25.85 1.03 17.67
N THR A 263 -26.81 0.83 16.77
CA THR A 263 -28.18 0.39 17.08
C THR A 263 -28.37 -1.04 16.58
N GLY A 264 -28.83 -1.96 17.44
CA GLY A 264 -29.03 -3.37 17.09
C GLY A 264 -28.12 -4.35 17.84
N GLN A 265 -28.22 -5.65 17.53
CA GLN A 265 -27.49 -6.75 18.21
C GLN A 265 -25.99 -6.85 17.80
N GLN A 266 -25.37 -5.74 17.43
CA GLN A 266 -23.99 -5.77 16.95
C GLN A 266 -23.03 -5.89 18.11
N THR A 267 -22.46 -7.08 18.27
CA THR A 267 -21.48 -7.37 19.31
C THR A 267 -20.05 -7.37 18.78
N GLU A 268 -19.84 -7.47 17.46
CA GLU A 268 -18.52 -7.66 16.86
C GLU A 268 -18.34 -6.90 15.53
N GLY A 269 -17.12 -6.43 15.25
CA GLY A 269 -16.68 -5.87 13.98
C GLY A 269 -15.25 -6.28 13.62
N PHE A 270 -14.90 -6.20 12.33
CA PHE A 270 -13.61 -6.65 11.79
C PHE A 270 -13.10 -5.69 10.70
N GLY A 271 -11.83 -5.27 10.79
CA GLY A 271 -11.16 -4.51 9.72
C GLY A 271 -10.52 -3.19 10.16
N ILE A 272 -10.84 -2.08 9.50
CA ILE A 272 -10.32 -0.74 9.84
C ILE A 272 -11.48 0.18 10.21
N MET A 273 -11.39 0.86 11.35
CA MET A 273 -12.31 1.91 11.75
C MET A 273 -11.55 3.22 11.89
N VAL A 274 -11.98 4.25 11.16
CA VAL A 274 -11.42 5.61 11.22
C VAL A 274 -12.46 6.52 11.87
N ILE A 275 -12.11 7.10 13.01
CA ILE A 275 -12.93 8.06 13.75
C ILE A 275 -12.35 9.44 13.50
N ARG A 276 -13.11 10.28 12.78
CA ARG A 276 -12.66 11.61 12.34
C ARG A 276 -12.96 12.71 13.36
N ALA A 277 -12.37 13.89 13.14
CA ALA A 277 -12.63 15.10 13.93
C ALA A 277 -14.13 15.32 14.19
N ASP A 278 -14.48 15.65 15.44
CA ASP A 278 -15.86 15.86 15.93
C ASP A 278 -16.81 14.64 15.88
N ALA A 279 -16.30 13.44 15.60
CA ALA A 279 -17.07 12.22 15.68
C ALA A 279 -17.11 11.63 17.11
N SER A 280 -18.24 11.04 17.49
CA SER A 280 -18.38 10.30 18.75
C SER A 280 -19.27 9.08 18.52
N MET A 281 -19.00 7.99 19.25
CA MET A 281 -19.75 6.74 19.10
C MET A 281 -20.38 6.33 20.43
N GLU A 282 -21.71 6.26 20.46
CA GLU A 282 -22.48 5.78 21.62
C GLU A 282 -23.08 4.38 21.32
N MET A 283 -23.24 3.55 22.34
CA MET A 283 -24.02 2.30 22.24
C MET A 283 -25.43 2.51 22.80
N GLU A 284 -26.48 2.08 22.09
CA GLU A 284 -27.84 2.13 22.63
C GLU A 284 -28.02 1.08 23.74
N ASP A 285 -28.56 1.47 24.91
CA ASP A 285 -28.76 0.61 26.09
C ASP A 285 -30.05 -0.22 25.98
N PRO A 286 -30.00 -1.54 25.72
CA PRO A 286 -31.17 -2.40 25.72
C PRO A 286 -31.15 -3.19 27.03
N SER A 287 -31.78 -2.64 28.07
CA SER A 287 -32.20 -3.39 29.25
C SER A 287 -31.12 -4.23 29.95
N LEU A 288 -30.15 -3.61 30.64
CA LEU A 288 -29.41 -4.14 31.82
C LEU A 288 -28.76 -5.55 31.79
N SER A 289 -28.91 -6.35 30.72
CA SER A 289 -28.30 -7.67 30.52
C SER A 289 -27.52 -7.75 29.20
N VAL A 290 -27.54 -6.69 28.40
CA VAL A 290 -26.77 -6.51 27.15
C VAL A 290 -26.07 -5.15 27.14
N ALA A 291 -25.99 -4.47 28.30
CA ALA A 291 -24.99 -3.43 28.51
C ALA A 291 -23.65 -4.16 28.71
N GLY A 292 -22.93 -4.46 27.63
CA GLY A 292 -21.67 -5.17 27.74
C GLY A 292 -21.06 -5.64 26.42
N ASN A 293 -19.97 -4.99 26.04
CA ASN A 293 -18.89 -5.50 25.20
C ASN A 293 -19.17 -5.59 23.69
N PHE A 294 -19.16 -4.44 23.02
CA PHE A 294 -18.82 -4.42 21.60
C PHE A 294 -17.33 -4.75 21.43
N GLU A 295 -17.01 -5.66 20.52
CA GLU A 295 -15.66 -6.07 20.19
C GLU A 295 -15.28 -5.65 18.77
N PHE A 296 -14.17 -4.95 18.60
CA PHE A 296 -13.62 -4.65 17.29
C PHE A 296 -12.28 -5.34 17.09
N ASN A 297 -12.18 -6.15 16.03
CA ASN A 297 -11.00 -6.94 15.69
C ASN A 297 -10.28 -6.30 14.49
N GLY A 298 -9.26 -5.49 14.74
CA GLY A 298 -8.64 -4.72 13.67
C GLY A 298 -7.83 -3.50 14.10
N LEU A 299 -7.73 -2.54 13.17
CA LEU A 299 -7.10 -1.24 13.39
C LEU A 299 -8.17 -0.18 13.66
N VAL A 300 -8.07 0.52 14.78
CA VAL A 300 -8.88 1.72 15.06
C VAL A 300 -7.99 2.96 14.98
N ILE A 301 -8.36 3.92 14.15
CA ILE A 301 -7.61 5.15 13.91
C ILE A 301 -8.43 6.33 14.37
N PHE A 302 -7.84 7.16 15.23
CA PHE A 302 -8.38 8.48 15.56
C PHE A 302 -7.61 9.53 14.76
N GLU A 303 -8.30 10.18 13.81
CA GLU A 303 -7.75 11.22 12.94
C GLU A 303 -8.22 12.59 13.44
N ASN A 304 -7.28 13.44 13.86
CA ASN A 304 -7.53 14.85 14.24
C ASN A 304 -8.63 15.04 15.30
N ALA A 305 -8.95 13.99 16.05
CA ALA A 305 -10.07 13.96 16.97
C ALA A 305 -9.60 13.34 18.27
N TYR A 306 -10.05 13.89 19.40
CA TYR A 306 -10.34 13.03 20.53
C TYR A 306 -11.33 13.64 21.54
N ALA A 307 -12.56 13.11 21.51
CA ALA A 307 -13.40 12.96 22.69
C ALA A 307 -14.08 11.59 22.54
N PHE A 308 -13.39 10.51 22.92
CA PHE A 308 -14.01 9.20 22.98
C PHE A 308 -14.87 9.09 24.25
N ASP A 309 -16.08 9.68 24.24
CA ASP A 309 -17.12 9.38 25.24
C ASP A 309 -17.69 7.99 24.94
N GLY A 310 -16.87 6.97 25.19
CA GLY A 310 -17.24 5.56 25.04
C GLY A 310 -18.18 5.16 26.17
N ARG A 311 -19.46 5.50 26.04
CA ARG A 311 -20.50 4.99 26.96
C ARG A 311 -20.69 3.49 26.73
N GLY A 312 -19.94 2.67 27.47
CA GLY A 312 -19.97 1.21 27.38
C GLY A 312 -18.69 0.55 27.89
N THR A 313 -18.53 -0.73 27.56
CA THR A 313 -17.33 -1.54 27.84
C THR A 313 -16.69 -2.09 26.56
N PRO A 314 -16.28 -1.25 25.58
CA PRO A 314 -15.79 -1.75 24.30
C PRO A 314 -14.43 -2.47 24.47
N THR A 315 -14.24 -3.53 23.69
CA THR A 315 -12.97 -4.25 23.58
C THR A 315 -12.43 -4.08 22.17
N ILE A 316 -11.17 -3.70 22.03
CA ILE A 316 -10.47 -3.63 20.74
C ILE A 316 -9.37 -4.70 20.78
N ASN A 317 -9.41 -5.63 19.84
CA ASN A 317 -8.37 -6.64 19.63
C ASN A 317 -7.61 -6.29 18.34
N GLY A 318 -6.41 -5.77 18.47
CA GLY A 318 -5.57 -5.31 17.36
C GLY A 318 -4.71 -4.13 17.78
N SER A 319 -4.90 -2.98 17.15
CA SER A 319 -4.16 -1.76 17.52
C SER A 319 -5.01 -0.51 17.39
N VAL A 320 -4.79 0.44 18.29
CA VAL A 320 -5.37 1.79 18.24
C VAL A 320 -4.25 2.76 17.88
N LEU A 321 -4.49 3.63 16.91
CA LEU A 321 -3.55 4.65 16.48
C LEU A 321 -4.22 6.02 16.57
N VAL A 322 -3.59 6.95 17.29
CA VAL A 322 -4.10 8.32 17.45
C VAL A 322 -3.09 9.29 16.86
N GLY A 323 -3.52 10.14 15.92
CA GLY A 323 -2.62 11.14 15.40
C GLY A 323 -3.28 12.25 14.60
N GLU A 324 -2.45 13.21 14.24
CA GLU A 324 -2.82 14.45 13.58
C GLU A 324 -2.26 14.49 12.16
N THR A 325 -3.07 14.97 11.22
CA THR A 325 -2.59 15.29 9.87
C THR A 325 -1.74 16.56 9.90
N PRO A 326 -0.75 16.72 9.00
CA PRO A 326 0.17 17.86 9.00
C PRO A 326 -0.48 19.25 8.86
N ASP A 327 -1.70 19.29 8.33
CA ASP A 327 -2.53 20.48 8.13
C ASP A 327 -3.46 20.80 9.30
N HIS A 328 -3.48 19.97 10.35
CA HIS A 328 -4.18 20.27 11.59
C HIS A 328 -3.54 21.46 12.30
N THR A 329 -4.28 22.55 12.42
CA THR A 329 -3.86 23.78 13.13
C THR A 329 -4.52 23.94 14.50
N GLY A 330 -5.20 22.90 14.98
CA GLY A 330 -5.91 22.90 16.25
C GLY A 330 -4.97 22.77 17.45
N ASP A 331 -5.57 22.72 18.64
CA ASP A 331 -4.85 22.32 19.85
C ASP A 331 -4.40 20.85 19.72
N LYS A 332 -3.35 20.47 20.48
CA LYS A 332 -2.85 19.10 20.56
C LYS A 332 -4.01 18.14 20.90
N ILE A 333 -3.97 16.90 20.40
CA ILE A 333 -5.00 15.89 20.72
C ILE A 333 -5.08 15.65 22.24
N ASP A 334 -6.27 15.86 22.81
CA ASP A 334 -6.60 15.55 24.21
C ASP A 334 -7.27 14.18 24.33
N ILE A 335 -6.61 13.18 24.91
CA ILE A 335 -7.15 11.82 24.97
C ILE A 335 -7.97 11.64 26.26
N ASP A 336 -9.28 11.38 26.14
CA ASP A 336 -10.20 11.01 27.24
C ASP A 336 -10.67 9.55 27.16
N LEU A 337 -10.01 8.66 27.90
CA LEU A 337 -10.44 7.26 28.04
C LEU A 337 -11.45 7.09 29.19
N GLY A 338 -12.51 7.90 29.21
CA GLY A 338 -13.62 7.75 30.14
C GLY A 338 -14.45 6.49 29.85
N GLY A 339 -14.57 5.58 30.82
CA GLY A 339 -15.35 4.34 30.69
C GLY A 339 -14.53 3.05 30.82
N ASN A 340 -15.15 1.91 30.52
CA ASN A 340 -14.53 0.59 30.73
C ASN A 340 -13.95 0.00 29.42
N ILE A 341 -12.96 0.65 28.82
CA ILE A 341 -12.38 0.20 27.53
C ILE A 341 -11.24 -0.81 27.73
N ASN A 342 -11.22 -1.88 26.93
CA ASN A 342 -10.09 -2.81 26.85
C ASN A 342 -9.44 -2.71 25.47
N ILE A 343 -8.12 -2.53 25.41
CA ILE A 343 -7.36 -2.53 24.17
C ILE A 343 -6.30 -3.63 24.28
N ASN A 344 -6.38 -4.65 23.45
CA ASN A 344 -5.46 -5.78 23.46
C ASN A 344 -4.73 -5.85 22.12
N TYR A 345 -3.41 -6.00 22.16
CA TYR A 345 -2.63 -6.31 20.97
C TYR A 345 -3.09 -7.64 20.35
N ASP A 346 -3.33 -7.69 19.05
CA ASP A 346 -3.78 -8.92 18.36
C ASP A 346 -3.26 -9.02 16.91
N CYS A 347 -2.55 -10.11 16.59
CA CYS A 347 -1.98 -10.37 15.27
C CYS A 347 -3.05 -10.70 14.22
N LYS A 348 -4.15 -11.36 14.60
CA LYS A 348 -5.31 -11.52 13.71
C LYS A 348 -5.98 -10.20 13.46
N GLY A 349 -6.03 -9.31 14.45
CA GLY A 349 -6.47 -7.93 14.27
C GLY A 349 -5.66 -7.24 13.15
N GLU A 350 -4.34 -7.39 13.16
CA GLU A 350 -3.47 -6.84 12.11
C GLU A 350 -3.80 -7.45 10.73
N MET A 351 -3.99 -8.76 10.67
CA MET A 351 -4.39 -9.45 9.44
C MET A 351 -5.74 -8.94 8.92
N TYR A 352 -6.74 -8.76 9.78
CA TYR A 352 -8.05 -8.23 9.39
C TYR A 352 -7.96 -6.79 8.89
N ALA A 353 -7.13 -5.95 9.49
CA ALA A 353 -6.88 -4.59 9.00
C ALA A 353 -6.24 -4.61 7.60
N LYS A 354 -5.23 -5.46 7.40
CA LYS A 354 -4.56 -5.67 6.11
C LYS A 354 -5.54 -6.16 5.03
N MET A 355 -6.37 -7.16 5.35
CA MET A 355 -7.41 -7.68 4.45
C MET A 355 -8.47 -6.60 4.13
N ALA A 356 -8.89 -5.81 5.12
CA ALA A 356 -9.87 -4.75 4.91
C ALA A 356 -9.35 -3.67 3.96
N ALA A 357 -8.09 -3.24 4.12
CA ALA A 357 -7.49 -2.26 3.23
C ALA A 357 -7.40 -2.77 1.78
N ASP A 358 -7.05 -4.05 1.61
CA ASP A 358 -6.98 -4.68 0.29
C ASP A 358 -8.37 -4.78 -0.38
N ASN A 359 -9.36 -5.28 0.36
CA ASN A 359 -10.76 -5.37 -0.08
C ASN A 359 -11.35 -3.99 -0.44
N ALA A 360 -10.95 -2.95 0.30
CA ALA A 360 -11.44 -1.59 0.11
C ALA A 360 -10.94 -0.99 -1.21
N VAL A 361 -9.62 -1.00 -1.41
CA VAL A 361 -8.98 -0.28 -2.51
C VAL A 361 -9.00 -1.06 -3.82
N GLN A 362 -8.89 -2.40 -3.77
CA GLN A 362 -8.82 -3.27 -4.94
C GLN A 362 -7.74 -2.82 -5.97
N GLN A 363 -6.63 -2.26 -5.47
CA GLN A 363 -5.50 -1.86 -6.31
C GLN A 363 -4.25 -2.60 -5.86
N ASN A 364 -3.56 -3.19 -6.83
CA ASN A 364 -2.30 -3.85 -6.58
C ASN A 364 -1.12 -2.93 -6.90
N LYS A 365 -0.08 -3.01 -6.07
CA LYS A 365 1.21 -2.39 -6.30
C LYS A 365 2.14 -3.40 -6.96
N TYR A 366 2.64 -3.08 -8.14
CA TYR A 366 3.58 -3.95 -8.86
C TYR A 366 5.01 -3.48 -8.63
N THR A 367 5.82 -4.30 -7.96
CA THR A 367 7.25 -4.01 -7.75
C THR A 367 8.06 -4.80 -8.78
N LEU A 368 8.83 -4.11 -9.62
CA LEU A 368 9.73 -4.75 -10.58
C LEU A 368 10.84 -5.50 -9.83
N VAL A 369 10.94 -6.80 -10.06
CA VAL A 369 12.00 -7.66 -9.50
C VAL A 369 13.18 -7.72 -10.46
N VAL A 370 12.91 -8.00 -11.74
CA VAL A 370 13.93 -8.07 -12.79
C VAL A 370 13.33 -7.76 -14.15
N SER A 371 14.11 -7.16 -15.04
CA SER A 371 13.76 -6.99 -16.45
C SER A 371 14.95 -7.38 -17.33
N SER A 372 14.65 -8.07 -18.42
CA SER A 372 15.62 -8.38 -19.49
C SER A 372 15.13 -7.84 -20.81
N GLU A 373 16.08 -7.50 -21.69
CA GLU A 373 15.80 -6.88 -22.98
C GLU A 373 16.63 -7.60 -24.03
N ASN A 374 15.95 -8.15 -25.03
CA ASN A 374 16.59 -8.92 -26.08
C ASN A 374 16.16 -8.39 -27.46
N LEU A 375 17.14 -8.21 -28.35
CA LEU A 375 16.87 -8.02 -29.77
C LEU A 375 16.89 -9.39 -30.44
N LYS A 376 15.75 -9.81 -31.00
CA LYS A 376 15.63 -11.05 -31.78
C LYS A 376 15.58 -10.73 -33.27
N PHE A 377 16.37 -11.46 -34.04
CA PHE A 377 16.30 -11.49 -35.49
C PHE A 377 15.42 -12.70 -35.87
N ASN A 378 14.38 -12.46 -36.67
CA ASN A 378 13.56 -13.55 -37.23
C ASN A 378 14.36 -14.38 -38.24
#